data_AF-A0A8T7ALT8-F1
#
_entry.id   AF-A0A8T7ALT8-F1
#
_cell.length_a   1.000
_cell.length_b   1.000
_cell.length_c   1.000
_cell.angle_alpha   90.00
_cell.angle_beta   90.00
_cell.angle_gamma   90.00
#
_symmetry.space_group_name_H-M   'P 1'
#
loop_
_entity.id
_entity.type
_entity.pdbx_description
1 polymer ?
#
loop_
_entity_poly.entity_id
_entity_poly.type
_entity_poly.pdbx_seq_one_letter_code
_entity_poly.pdbx_strand_id
1 'polypeptide(L)'
;LDSAEQIAALMAARKNQHSFSHGGILITNPVPAESEIPRDEMSVLIAQAQQEAADKGIKGKEVTPWLLGRILEISDGKSLVTNVALVKNNAKLAAQIAVKYAEAADI
;
A
#
# COMPACT_ATOMS: atom_id res chain seq x y z
N LEU A 1 -0.58 3.95 -16.19
CA LEU A 1 -1.30 5.15 -15.73
C LEU A 1 -0.25 5.93 -14.99
N ASP A 2 0.19 7.01 -15.61
CA ASP A 2 1.48 7.61 -15.32
C ASP A 2 1.31 8.99 -14.69
N SER A 3 0.05 9.39 -14.44
CA SER A 3 -0.32 10.64 -13.80
C SER A 3 -1.60 10.53 -12.98
N ALA A 4 -1.79 11.44 -12.03
CA ALA A 4 -3.00 11.53 -11.22
C ALA A 4 -4.25 11.82 -12.07
N GLU A 5 -4.10 12.61 -13.13
CA GLU A 5 -5.16 12.94 -14.09
C GLU A 5 -5.66 11.69 -14.82
N GLN A 6 -4.76 10.83 -15.29
CA GLN A 6 -5.14 9.59 -15.96
C GLN A 6 -5.87 8.63 -15.00
N ILE A 7 -5.45 8.58 -13.72
CA ILE A 7 -6.12 7.78 -12.70
C ILE A 7 -7.52 8.34 -12.40
N ALA A 8 -7.65 9.66 -12.24
CA ALA A 8 -8.94 10.32 -12.04
C ALA A 8 -9.89 10.08 -13.23
N ALA A 9 -9.40 10.16 -14.47
CA ALA A 9 -10.17 9.86 -15.66
C ALA A 9 -10.67 8.41 -15.68
N LEU A 10 -9.83 7.44 -15.29
CA LEU A 10 -10.24 6.04 -15.12
C LEU A 10 -11.35 5.91 -14.06
N MET A 11 -11.21 6.57 -12.92
CA MET A 11 -12.21 6.55 -11.86
C MET A 11 -13.57 7.08 -12.34
N ALA A 12 -13.57 8.20 -13.08
CA ALA A 12 -14.78 8.80 -13.62
C ALA A 12 -15.44 7.91 -14.69
N ALA A 13 -14.63 7.38 -15.62
CA ALA A 13 -15.10 6.46 -16.65
C ALA A 13 -15.76 5.21 -16.02
N ARG A 14 -15.13 4.62 -14.99
CA ARG A 14 -15.67 3.46 -14.28
C ARG A 14 -17.00 3.76 -13.60
N LYS A 15 -17.12 4.90 -12.92
CA LYS A 15 -18.35 5.33 -12.24
C LYS A 15 -19.53 5.44 -13.22
N ASN A 16 -19.26 5.92 -14.44
CA ASN A 16 -20.28 6.11 -15.48
C ASN A 16 -20.66 4.82 -16.23
N GLN A 17 -19.99 3.70 -15.97
CA GLN A 17 -20.35 2.40 -16.55
C GLN A 17 -21.29 1.62 -15.63
N HIS A 18 -22.49 1.30 -16.12
CA HIS A 18 -23.53 0.61 -15.35
C HIS A 18 -23.05 -0.69 -14.70
N SER A 19 -22.31 -1.52 -15.44
CA SER A 19 -21.75 -2.80 -14.95
C SER A 19 -20.65 -2.67 -13.90
N PHE A 20 -20.03 -1.48 -13.79
CA PHE A 20 -18.94 -1.21 -12.85
C PHE A 20 -19.29 -0.10 -11.86
N SER A 21 -20.56 0.23 -11.70
CA SER A 21 -21.03 1.28 -10.80
C SER A 21 -20.76 1.01 -9.30
N HIS A 22 -20.41 -0.23 -8.93
CA HIS A 22 -20.17 -0.66 -7.55
C HIS A 22 -18.75 -1.24 -7.39
N GLY A 23 -18.12 -1.09 -6.22
CA GLY A 23 -16.75 -1.57 -5.94
C GLY A 23 -15.68 -0.47 -5.95
N GLY A 24 -14.41 -0.84 -5.74
CA GLY A 24 -13.28 0.09 -5.65
C GLY A 24 -12.23 -0.10 -6.75
N ILE A 25 -11.28 0.83 -6.84
CA ILE A 25 -10.06 0.73 -7.65
C ILE A 25 -8.86 0.68 -6.70
N LEU A 26 -8.00 -0.33 -6.85
CA LEU A 26 -6.74 -0.44 -6.11
C LEU A 26 -5.62 0.24 -6.91
N ILE A 27 -5.11 1.35 -6.40
CA ILE A 27 -3.94 2.05 -6.94
C ILE A 27 -2.73 1.65 -6.11
N THR A 28 -1.80 0.94 -6.72
CA THR A 28 -0.55 0.54 -6.07
C THR A 28 0.55 1.55 -6.41
N ASN A 29 1.14 2.13 -5.39
CA ASN A 29 2.18 3.15 -5.52
C ASN A 29 3.44 2.64 -4.81
N PRO A 30 4.58 2.55 -5.50
CA PRO A 30 5.78 1.97 -4.93
C PRO A 30 6.31 2.81 -3.76
N VAL A 31 7.10 2.16 -2.91
CA VAL A 31 7.95 2.86 -1.94
C VAL A 31 8.93 3.76 -2.73
N PRO A 32 9.23 4.98 -2.26
CA PRO A 32 10.34 5.76 -2.83
C PRO A 32 11.64 4.96 -2.79
N ALA A 33 12.40 4.96 -3.89
CA ALA A 33 13.59 4.11 -4.07
C ALA A 33 14.63 4.31 -2.96
N GLU A 34 14.77 5.53 -2.45
CA GLU A 34 15.68 5.89 -1.36
C GLU A 34 15.29 5.30 0.00
N SER A 35 14.04 4.85 0.15
CA SER A 35 13.49 4.27 1.39
C SER A 35 13.12 2.79 1.22
N GLU A 36 13.44 2.19 0.08
CA GLU A 36 13.12 0.81 -0.24
C GLU A 36 14.08 -0.17 0.48
N ILE A 37 13.52 -1.23 1.05
CA ILE A 37 14.30 -2.40 1.48
C ILE A 37 14.35 -3.36 0.29
N PRO A 38 15.54 -3.81 -0.15
CA PRO A 38 15.67 -4.74 -1.25
C PRO A 38 14.77 -5.97 -1.09
N ARG A 39 14.16 -6.43 -2.18
CA ARG A 39 13.23 -7.55 -2.17
C ARG A 39 13.79 -8.79 -1.48
N ASP A 40 15.03 -9.14 -1.78
CA ASP A 40 15.66 -10.34 -1.25
C ASP A 40 15.88 -10.25 0.26
N GLU A 41 16.26 -9.07 0.77
CA GLU A 41 16.37 -8.79 2.21
C GLU A 41 14.99 -8.89 2.88
N MET A 42 13.98 -8.20 2.35
CA MET A 42 12.64 -8.20 2.92
C MET A 42 12.00 -9.61 2.90
N SER A 43 12.26 -10.40 1.85
CA SER A 43 11.71 -11.75 1.72
C SER A 43 12.22 -12.69 2.82
N VAL A 44 13.48 -12.56 3.22
CA VAL A 44 14.05 -13.33 4.33
C VAL A 44 13.38 -12.95 5.66
N LEU A 45 13.20 -11.66 5.92
CA LEU A 45 12.55 -11.18 7.15
C LEU A 45 11.09 -11.64 7.24
N ILE A 46 10.35 -11.54 6.13
CA ILE A 46 8.96 -11.99 6.03
C ILE A 46 8.84 -13.51 6.26
N ALA A 47 9.73 -14.30 5.66
CA ALA A 47 9.73 -15.76 5.82
C ALA A 47 10.02 -16.15 7.27
N GLN A 48 11.01 -15.51 7.90
CA GLN A 48 11.32 -15.72 9.31
C GLN A 48 10.12 -15.40 10.21
N ALA A 49 9.51 -14.22 10.03
CA ALA A 49 8.34 -13.82 10.82
C ALA A 49 7.18 -14.83 10.64
N GLN A 50 6.89 -15.26 9.41
CA GLN A 50 5.82 -16.24 9.17
C GLN A 50 6.07 -17.58 9.87
N GLN A 51 7.32 -18.08 9.85
CA GLN A 51 7.67 -19.32 10.53
C GLN A 51 7.47 -19.19 12.04
N GLU A 52 7.99 -18.13 12.64
CA GLU A 52 7.85 -17.87 14.07
C GLU A 52 6.37 -17.67 14.50
N ALA A 53 5.54 -17.05 13.65
CA ALA A 53 4.11 -16.92 13.88
C ALA A 53 3.41 -18.29 13.92
N ALA A 54 3.78 -19.19 13.00
CA ALA A 54 3.25 -20.54 12.91
C ALA A 54 3.64 -21.37 14.14
N ASP A 55 4.91 -21.31 14.54
CA ASP A 55 5.43 -22.04 15.71
C ASP A 55 4.77 -21.58 17.02
N LYS A 56 4.41 -20.29 17.10
CA LYS A 56 3.68 -19.70 18.24
C LYS A 56 2.16 -19.87 18.14
N GLY A 57 1.65 -20.44 17.05
CA GLY A 57 0.22 -20.66 16.85
C GLY A 57 -0.60 -19.38 16.69
N ILE A 58 -0.01 -18.28 16.23
CA ILE A 58 -0.69 -16.99 16.00
C ILE A 58 -1.69 -17.13 14.86
N LYS A 59 -2.96 -16.72 15.07
CA LYS A 59 -4.05 -16.97 14.11
C LYS A 59 -5.04 -15.82 14.00
N GLY A 60 -5.78 -15.81 12.89
CA GLY A 60 -6.86 -14.85 12.65
C GLY A 60 -6.37 -13.41 12.67
N LYS A 61 -7.10 -12.55 13.37
CA LYS A 61 -6.82 -11.10 13.45
C LYS A 61 -5.47 -10.75 14.09
N GLU A 62 -4.83 -11.69 14.79
CA GLU A 62 -3.55 -11.48 15.48
C GLU A 62 -2.35 -11.60 14.53
N VAL A 63 -2.52 -12.23 13.36
CA VAL A 63 -1.42 -12.49 12.42
C VAL A 63 -0.78 -11.20 11.95
N THR A 64 -1.55 -10.23 11.43
CA THR A 64 -0.98 -8.99 10.87
C THR A 64 -0.26 -8.13 11.91
N PRO A 65 -0.86 -7.82 13.09
CA PRO A 65 -0.14 -7.07 14.13
C PRO A 65 1.13 -7.77 14.59
N TRP A 66 1.09 -9.10 14.72
CA TRP A 66 2.25 -9.89 15.12
C TRP A 66 3.36 -9.85 14.06
N LEU A 67 3.03 -10.08 12.78
CA LEU A 67 4.02 -10.08 11.69
C LEU A 67 4.70 -8.71 11.56
N LEU A 68 3.91 -7.63 11.60
CA LEU A 68 4.46 -6.28 11.48
C LEU A 68 5.34 -5.90 12.68
N GLY A 69 4.93 -6.27 13.90
CA GLY A 69 5.75 -6.08 15.10
C GLY A 69 7.04 -6.89 15.02
N ARG A 70 6.97 -8.13 14.55
CA ARG A 70 8.16 -8.97 14.44
C ARG A 70 9.13 -8.45 13.37
N ILE A 71 8.62 -8.09 12.20
CA ILE A 71 9.42 -7.50 11.10
C ILE A 71 10.09 -6.19 11.57
N LEU A 72 9.41 -5.37 12.37
CA LEU A 72 10.00 -4.20 13.00
C LEU A 72 11.24 -4.56 13.83
N GLU A 73 11.12 -5.53 14.73
CA GLU A 73 12.22 -5.98 15.60
C GLU A 73 13.40 -6.54 14.79
N ILE A 74 13.16 -7.51 13.89
CA ILE A 74 14.24 -8.19 13.15
C ILE A 74 14.86 -7.36 12.03
N SER A 75 14.20 -6.25 11.65
CA SER A 75 14.75 -5.25 10.71
C SER A 75 15.49 -4.11 11.40
N ASP A 76 15.63 -4.15 12.74
CA ASP A 76 16.21 -3.07 13.55
C ASP A 76 15.57 -1.70 13.23
N GLY A 77 14.24 -1.66 13.12
CA GLY A 77 13.50 -0.44 12.83
C GLY A 77 13.42 -0.02 11.36
N LYS A 78 14.23 -0.59 10.45
CA LYS A 78 14.25 -0.20 9.03
C LYS A 78 12.87 -0.31 8.36
N SER A 79 12.12 -1.38 8.65
CA SER A 79 10.78 -1.59 8.07
C SER A 79 9.79 -0.49 8.44
N LEU A 80 9.91 0.12 9.63
CA LEU A 80 9.07 1.24 10.02
C LEU A 80 9.44 2.52 9.27
N VAL A 81 10.73 2.77 9.06
CA VAL A 81 11.18 3.91 8.24
C VAL A 81 10.62 3.79 6.82
N THR A 82 10.75 2.62 6.19
CA THR A 82 10.18 2.31 4.88
C THR A 82 8.66 2.49 4.86
N ASN A 83 7.94 1.98 5.86
CA ASN A 83 6.49 2.08 5.93
C ASN A 83 6.02 3.54 6.10
N VAL A 84 6.70 4.35 6.91
CA VAL A 84 6.43 5.78 7.04
C VAL A 84 6.64 6.51 5.71
N ALA A 85 7.71 6.21 4.98
CA ALA A 85 7.95 6.77 3.65
C ALA A 85 6.85 6.38 2.65
N LEU A 86 6.45 5.11 2.65
CA LEU A 86 5.35 4.60 1.82
C LEU A 86 4.03 5.30 2.11
N VAL A 87 3.63 5.41 3.39
CA VAL A 87 2.37 6.08 3.77
C VAL A 87 2.37 7.54 3.33
N LYS A 88 3.49 8.26 3.49
CA LYS A 88 3.61 9.64 3.00
C LYS A 88 3.51 9.72 1.48
N ASN A 89 4.15 8.80 0.76
CA ASN A 89 4.08 8.76 -0.70
C ASN A 89 2.65 8.45 -1.20
N ASN A 90 1.96 7.52 -0.54
CA ASN A 90 0.57 7.18 -0.82
C ASN A 90 -0.36 8.35 -0.55
N ALA A 91 -0.20 9.05 0.59
CA ALA A 91 -1.00 10.21 0.93
C ALA A 91 -0.83 11.34 -0.10
N LYS A 92 0.40 11.59 -0.56
CA LYS A 92 0.69 12.58 -1.60
C LYS A 92 -0.01 12.26 -2.92
N LEU A 93 0.14 11.03 -3.43
CA LEU A 93 -0.51 10.62 -4.68
C LEU A 93 -2.03 10.62 -4.54
N ALA A 94 -2.57 10.13 -3.43
CA ALA A 94 -4.01 10.11 -3.17
C ALA A 94 -4.60 11.53 -3.17
N ALA A 95 -3.92 12.50 -2.56
CA ALA A 95 -4.35 13.89 -2.58
C ALA A 95 -4.37 14.47 -4.01
N GLN A 96 -3.35 14.19 -4.81
CA GLN A 96 -3.31 14.63 -6.22
C GLN A 96 -4.47 14.03 -7.03
N ILE A 97 -4.74 12.73 -6.86
CA ILE A 97 -5.86 12.05 -7.52
C ILE A 97 -7.20 12.65 -7.07
N ALA A 98 -7.37 12.90 -5.78
CA ALA A 98 -8.61 13.45 -5.23
C ALA A 98 -8.93 14.84 -5.85
N VAL A 99 -7.93 15.71 -5.96
CA VAL A 99 -8.08 17.03 -6.61
C VAL A 99 -8.48 16.86 -8.07
N LYS A 100 -7.77 16.01 -8.84
CA LYS A 100 -8.07 15.78 -10.26
C LYS A 100 -9.43 15.13 -10.50
N TYR A 101 -9.86 14.27 -9.59
CA TYR A 101 -11.16 13.63 -9.66
C TYR A 101 -12.30 14.59 -9.34
N ALA A 102 -12.11 15.52 -8.39
CA ALA A 102 -13.07 16.58 -8.10
C ALA A 102 -13.21 17.55 -9.29
N GLU A 103 -12.09 18.02 -9.86
CA GLU A 103 -12.08 18.87 -11.07
C GLU A 103 -12.84 18.22 -12.25
N ALA A 104 -12.72 16.89 -12.40
CA ALA A 104 -13.39 16.15 -13.47
C ALA A 104 -14.87 15.81 -13.18
N ALA A 105 -15.33 15.97 -11.93
CA ALA A 105 -16.71 15.71 -11.51
C ALA A 105 -17.58 16.97 -11.47
N ASP A 106 -16.96 18.16 -11.42
CA ASP A 106 -17.61 19.48 -11.46
C ASP A 106 -17.84 20.01 -12.91
N ILE A 107 -17.60 19.17 -13.92
CA ILE A 107 -17.88 19.41 -15.36
C ILE A 107 -18.92 18.38 -15.82
#